data_AF-A0A644XMC6-F1
#
_entry.id   AF-A0A644XMC6-F1
#
_cell.length_a   1.000
_cell.length_b   1.000
_cell.length_c   1.000
_cell.angle_alpha   90.00
_cell.angle_beta   90.00
_cell.angle_gamma   90.00
#
_symmetry.space_group_name_H-M   'P 1'
#
loop_
_entity.id
_entity.type
_entity.pdbx_description
1 polymer ?
#
loop_
_entity_poly.entity_id
_entity_poly.type
_entity_poly.pdbx_seq_one_letter_code
_entity_poly.pdbx_strand_id
1 'polypeptide(L)'
;MSNISTGMTFNTVSTAIGNASSSIEATLRQKITDIQGAENVTTAQMLDLQAVMQQWTMMTQVQSTVVKELGDTLKGVIQKAA
;
A
#
# COMPACT_ATOMS: atom_id res chain seq x y z
N MET A 1 20.81 24.71 -12.91
CA MET A 1 20.49 23.27 -13.01
C MET A 1 20.88 22.64 -11.68
N SER A 2 19.91 22.48 -10.77
CA SER A 2 20.15 21.84 -9.47
C SER A 2 19.79 20.37 -9.60
N ASN A 3 20.82 19.52 -9.70
CA ASN A 3 20.67 18.07 -9.64
C ASN A 3 20.21 17.71 -8.22
N ILE A 4 18.90 17.47 -8.06
CA ILE A 4 18.39 16.74 -6.92
C ILE A 4 19.01 15.34 -7.02
N SER A 5 20.00 15.11 -6.17
CA SER A 5 20.75 13.87 -6.03
C SER A 5 19.84 12.63 -6.15
N THR A 6 20.31 11.69 -6.95
CA THR A 6 19.87 10.33 -7.22
C THR A 6 19.76 9.46 -5.95
N GLY A 7 18.95 9.87 -4.98
CA GLY A 7 18.66 9.15 -3.75
C GLY A 7 17.15 9.06 -3.56
N MET A 8 16.60 7.87 -3.74
CA MET A 8 15.19 7.53 -3.48
C MET A 8 14.19 8.53 -4.11
N THR A 9 13.96 8.40 -5.41
CA THR A 9 12.97 9.26 -6.09
C THR A 9 11.56 8.98 -5.56
N PHE A 10 10.67 9.98 -5.55
CA PHE A 10 9.23 9.81 -5.23
C PHE A 10 8.63 8.59 -5.94
N ASN A 11 9.03 8.40 -7.21
CA ASN A 11 8.62 7.27 -8.02
C ASN A 11 9.07 5.92 -7.42
N THR A 12 10.28 5.83 -6.86
CA THR A 12 10.79 4.61 -6.20
C THR A 12 9.97 4.26 -4.95
N VAL A 13 9.68 5.25 -4.09
CA VAL A 13 8.88 5.03 -2.86
C VAL A 13 7.43 4.69 -3.23
N SER A 14 6.85 5.44 -4.16
CA SER A 14 5.47 5.22 -4.63
C SER A 14 5.33 3.85 -5.31
N THR A 15 6.30 3.44 -6.13
CA THR A 15 6.31 2.11 -6.77
C THR A 15 6.47 1.00 -5.74
N ALA A 16 7.36 1.16 -4.75
CA ALA A 16 7.55 0.16 -3.70
C ALA A 16 6.28 -0.05 -2.86
N ILE A 17 5.61 1.03 -2.46
CA ILE A 17 4.35 0.98 -1.72
C ILE A 17 3.22 0.44 -2.60
N GLY A 18 3.17 0.84 -3.87
CA GLY A 18 2.22 0.31 -4.84
C GLY A 18 2.36 -1.21 -4.99
N ASN A 19 3.58 -1.69 -5.18
CA ASN A 19 3.87 -3.13 -5.26
C ASN A 19 3.48 -3.88 -3.99
N ALA A 20 3.78 -3.32 -2.80
CA ALA A 20 3.39 -3.91 -1.53
C ALA A 20 1.86 -3.97 -1.35
N SER A 21 1.16 -2.89 -1.72
CA SER A 21 -0.32 -2.81 -1.69
C SER A 21 -0.95 -3.83 -2.65
N SER A 22 -0.47 -3.88 -3.89
CA SER A 22 -0.94 -4.86 -4.89
C SER A 22 -0.67 -6.30 -4.48
N SER A 23 0.46 -6.60 -3.81
CA SER A 23 0.75 -7.94 -3.31
C SER A 23 -0.23 -8.39 -2.21
N ILE A 24 -0.57 -7.48 -1.28
CA ILE A 24 -1.54 -7.78 -0.22
C ILE A 24 -2.95 -7.90 -0.81
N GLU A 25 -3.31 -7.04 -1.77
CA GLU A 25 -4.59 -7.14 -2.48
C GLU A 25 -4.70 -8.47 -3.24
N ALA A 26 -3.65 -8.89 -3.95
CA ALA A 26 -3.62 -10.19 -4.63
C ALA A 26 -3.83 -11.35 -3.64
N THR A 27 -3.24 -11.26 -2.44
CA THR A 27 -3.41 -12.25 -1.37
C THR A 27 -4.85 -12.26 -0.85
N LEU A 28 -5.43 -11.08 -0.62
CA LEU A 28 -6.83 -10.95 -0.21
C LEU A 28 -7.79 -11.53 -1.26
N ARG A 29 -7.57 -11.19 -2.53
CA ARG A 29 -8.36 -11.72 -3.65
C ARG A 29 -8.25 -13.23 -3.74
N GLN A 30 -7.05 -13.78 -3.61
CA GLN A 30 -6.84 -15.23 -3.61
C GLN A 30 -7.64 -15.90 -2.48
N LYS A 31 -7.56 -15.37 -1.25
CA LYS A 31 -8.33 -15.92 -0.12
C LYS A 31 -9.85 -15.85 -0.32
N ILE A 32 -10.34 -14.77 -0.92
CA ILE A 32 -11.76 -14.64 -1.26
C ILE A 32 -12.16 -15.69 -2.31
N THR A 33 -11.36 -15.86 -3.36
CA THR A 33 -11.58 -16.89 -4.39
C THR A 33 -11.54 -18.30 -3.80
N ASP A 34 -10.59 -18.58 -2.91
CA ASP A 34 -10.47 -19.88 -2.22
C ASP A 34 -11.70 -20.19 -1.37
N ILE A 35 -12.25 -19.18 -0.68
CA ILE A 35 -13.47 -19.31 0.13
C ILE A 35 -14.72 -19.46 -0.75
N GLN A 36 -14.81 -18.71 -1.84
CA GLN A 36 -15.93 -18.80 -2.78
C GLN A 36 -16.03 -20.16 -3.48
N GLY A 37 -14.89 -20.81 -3.74
CA GLY A 37 -14.83 -22.14 -4.35
C GLY A 37 -14.93 -23.30 -3.37
N ALA A 38 -14.98 -23.05 -2.06
CA ALA A 38 -14.99 -24.10 -1.05
C ALA A 38 -16.41 -24.63 -0.79
N GLU A 39 -16.58 -25.96 -0.81
CA GLU A 39 -17.84 -26.61 -0.41
C GLU A 39 -18.19 -26.39 1.06
N ASN A 40 -17.18 -26.23 1.92
CA ASN A 40 -17.35 -25.97 3.35
C ASN A 40 -16.35 -24.91 3.82
N VAL A 41 -16.84 -23.70 4.10
CA VAL A 41 -16.04 -22.62 4.66
C VAL A 41 -15.84 -22.84 6.15
N THR A 42 -14.58 -22.96 6.57
CA THR A 42 -14.21 -23.17 7.97
C THR A 42 -14.00 -21.86 8.71
N THR A 43 -14.18 -21.86 10.03
CA THR A 43 -13.89 -20.70 10.89
C THR A 43 -12.42 -20.25 10.78
N ALA A 44 -11.49 -21.18 10.55
CA ALA A 44 -10.08 -20.88 10.34
C ALA A 44 -9.86 -20.04 9.08
N GLN A 45 -10.53 -20.36 7.97
CA GLN A 45 -10.46 -19.57 6.73
C GLN A 45 -11.06 -18.17 6.90
N MET A 46 -12.16 -18.05 7.66
CA MET A 46 -12.77 -16.76 7.96
C MET A 46 -11.87 -15.89 8.85
N LEU A 47 -11.19 -16.49 9.83
CA LEU A 47 -10.23 -15.78 10.69
C LEU A 47 -9.02 -15.28 9.88
N ASP A 48 -8.51 -16.11 8.98
CA ASP A 48 -7.40 -15.77 8.10
C ASP A 48 -7.79 -14.67 7.10
N LEU A 49 -9.01 -14.71 6.56
CA LEU A 49 -9.57 -13.62 5.74
C LEU A 49 -9.64 -12.31 6.53
N GLN A 50 -10.11 -12.35 7.78
CA GLN A 50 -10.17 -11.17 8.65
C GLN A 50 -8.79 -10.58 8.91
N ALA A 51 -7.79 -11.42 9.16
CA ALA A 51 -6.41 -10.98 9.37
C ALA A 51 -5.84 -10.29 8.11
N VAL A 52 -6.04 -10.88 6.94
CA VAL A 52 -5.56 -10.28 5.67
C VAL A 52 -6.31 -9.00 5.32
N MET A 53 -7.61 -8.91 5.60
CA MET A 53 -8.38 -7.67 5.41
C MET A 53 -7.86 -6.54 6.31
N GLN A 54 -7.52 -6.83 7.57
CA GLN A 54 -6.90 -5.84 8.45
C GLN A 54 -5.53 -5.41 7.94
N GLN A 55 -4.70 -6.36 7.47
CA GLN A 55 -3.39 -6.06 6.90
C GLN A 55 -3.50 -5.14 5.67
N TRP A 56 -4.46 -5.41 4.78
CA TRP A 56 -4.76 -4.56 3.62
C TRP A 56 -5.21 -3.16 4.03
N THR A 57 -6.07 -3.06 5.04
CA THR A 57 -6.54 -1.78 5.58
C THR A 57 -5.38 -0.94 6.12
N MET A 58 -4.48 -1.54 6.91
CA MET A 58 -3.30 -0.85 7.42
C MET A 58 -2.36 -0.42 6.30
N MET A 59 -2.14 -1.26 5.28
CA MET A 59 -1.29 -0.91 4.13
C MET A 59 -1.86 0.31 3.37
N THR A 60 -3.18 0.34 3.15
CA THR A 60 -3.85 1.47 2.49
C THR A 60 -3.70 2.77 3.30
N GLN A 61 -3.76 2.68 4.63
CA GLN A 61 -3.51 3.84 5.51
C GLN A 61 -2.05 4.30 5.41
N VAL A 62 -1.08 3.38 5.48
CA VAL A 62 0.34 3.71 5.33
C VAL A 62 0.62 4.36 3.98
N GLN A 63 0.08 3.80 2.89
CA GLN A 63 0.17 4.39 1.56
C GLN A 63 -0.36 5.83 1.54
N SER A 64 -1.53 6.06 2.13
CA SER A 64 -2.15 7.39 2.20
C SER A 64 -1.30 8.38 2.98
N THR A 65 -0.75 7.95 4.12
CA THR A 65 0.17 8.78 4.93
C THR A 65 1.43 9.11 4.15
N VAL A 66 2.08 8.14 3.51
CA VAL A 66 3.31 8.39 2.75
C VAL A 66 3.05 9.33 1.58
N VAL A 67 1.99 9.11 0.80
CA VAL A 67 1.62 10.01 -0.30
C VAL A 67 1.34 11.42 0.20
N LYS A 68 0.66 11.55 1.35
CA LYS A 68 0.39 12.86 1.97
C LYS A 68 1.67 13.57 2.42
N GLU A 69 2.52 12.91 3.20
CA GLU A 69 3.79 13.47 3.69
C GLU A 69 4.70 13.88 2.53
N LEU A 70 4.74 13.08 1.45
CA LEU A 70 5.45 13.43 0.23
C LEU A 70 4.85 14.66 -0.45
N GLY A 71 3.52 14.73 -0.56
CA GLY A 71 2.83 15.89 -1.12
C GLY A 71 3.07 17.18 -0.32
N ASP A 72 3.04 17.09 1.01
CA ASP A 72 3.28 18.23 1.89
C ASP A 72 4.76 18.66 1.88
N THR A 73 5.69 17.70 1.77
CA THR A 73 7.12 18.00 1.57
C THR A 73 7.37 18.73 0.24
N LEU A 74 6.76 18.27 -0.86
CA LEU A 74 6.87 18.92 -2.17
C LEU A 74 6.33 20.35 -2.14
N LYS A 75 5.18 20.58 -1.49
CA LYS A 75 4.64 21.93 -1.30
C LYS A 75 5.61 22.80 -0.49
N GLY A 76 6.18 22.26 0.59
CA GLY A 76 7.15 22.98 1.42
C GLY A 76 8.43 23.37 0.67
N VAL A 77 8.93 22.50 -0.21
CA VAL A 77 10.07 22.81 -1.09
C VAL A 77 9.72 23.92 -2.07
N ILE A 78 8.58 23.84 -2.74
CA ILE A 78 8.12 24.88 -3.69
C ILE A 78 7.97 26.22 -2.98
N GLN A 79 7.35 26.26 -1.80
CA GLN A 79 7.16 27.47 -1.01
C GLN A 79 8.47 28.08 -0.48
N LYS A 80 9.52 27.27 -0.26
CA LYS A 80 10.85 27.75 0.15
C LYS A 80 11.72 28.17 -1.03
N ALA A 81 11.40 27.70 -2.23
CA ALA A 81 12.15 28.01 -3.45
C ALA A 81 11.62 29.26 -4.20
N ALA A 82 10.39 29.68 -3.90
CA ALA A 82 9.81 30.97 -4.31
C ALA A 82 10.09 32.06 -3.26
#